data_AF-A0A410Q2A3-F1
#
_entry.id   AF-A0A410Q2A3-F1
#
_cell.length_a   1.000
_cell.length_b   1.000
_cell.length_c   1.000
_cell.angle_alpha   90.00
_cell.angle_beta   90.00
_cell.angle_gamma   90.00
#
_symmetry.space_group_name_H-M   'P 1'
#
loop_
_entity.id
_entity.type
_entity.pdbx_description
1 polymer ?
#
loop_
_entity_poly.entity_id
_entity_poly.type
_entity_poly.pdbx_seq_one_letter_code
_entity_poly.pdbx_strand_id
1 'polypeptide(L)'
;MTEENYQYRTSLFLLRNQFMGKNKLQIPVIPKFQAQKDDFDNLRLIGFDKTKLENTSHLDRMVHFFLYDYKFERVWKNPDTDLEKLKRYRAVLSPDFSMYVEMAPVLQLYNTFRNRWCGAYFASKGIRVVPTVNWGSENTFEFCFDGIEKGSVVAVSTYMVSAHDNRQDQKEFFLKGYNEMLRRIEPEKIICYNEPFPEMQGNIVFVDYELSSWKYMNDDPYVPSKYAEYICGEELLLAGSNLIIKSGYVVSKNDEHYNSIIQTGMGSAYGGKWRPDPNKPGNQRLVGNPGDKNKDGYRETHIGDNGLGDRERHNTDHGNPKAHTNPHDHIITWENNHPNFSAQINYPDGAPEFKKYGGYFYMGGKIIQGSTPEQNRFVSISDFKWCMSCGGEVEFDWAGQKYGVSHMKGKIIIYLYNQPDTTRYFSTADDALEYMVGKNRLRDVITQVMVIDRTI
;
A
#
# COMPACT_ATOMS: atom_id res chain seq x y z
N MET A 1 -13.09 12.32 44.80
CA MET A 1 -12.19 12.39 43.63
C MET A 1 -10.82 12.77 44.16
N THR A 2 -9.76 12.02 43.84
CA THR A 2 -8.40 12.39 44.28
C THR A 2 -7.86 13.55 43.44
N GLU A 3 -6.89 14.30 43.96
CA GLU A 3 -6.22 15.37 43.21
C GLU A 3 -5.58 14.85 41.93
N GLU A 4 -4.95 13.68 41.99
CA GLU A 4 -4.40 12.98 40.82
C GLU A 4 -5.47 12.69 39.76
N ASN A 5 -6.66 12.23 40.19
CA ASN A 5 -7.78 11.99 39.29
C ASN A 5 -8.32 13.30 38.68
N TYR A 6 -8.33 14.39 39.44
CA TYR A 6 -8.72 15.70 38.94
C TYR A 6 -7.72 16.18 37.88
N GLN A 7 -6.43 16.21 38.21
CA GLN A 7 -5.34 16.63 37.30
C GLN A 7 -5.29 15.81 36.02
N TYR A 8 -5.48 14.48 36.12
CA TYR A 8 -5.56 13.62 34.94
C TYR A 8 -6.77 13.98 34.06
N ARG A 9 -7.96 14.12 34.67
CA ARG A 9 -9.22 14.40 33.94
C ARG A 9 -9.29 15.82 33.37
N THR A 10 -8.59 16.78 33.97
CA THR A 10 -8.48 18.16 33.46
C THR A 10 -7.22 18.38 32.63
N SER A 11 -6.41 17.33 32.41
CA SER A 11 -5.23 17.42 31.57
C SER A 11 -5.61 17.82 30.16
N LEU A 12 -4.98 18.88 29.68
CA LEU A 12 -5.19 19.38 28.33
C LEU A 12 -4.85 18.29 27.27
N PHE A 13 -3.87 17.42 27.53
CA PHE A 13 -3.53 16.32 26.61
C PHE A 13 -4.54 15.17 26.62
N LEU A 14 -5.34 15.03 27.67
CA LEU A 14 -6.48 14.12 27.69
C LEU A 14 -7.67 14.74 26.96
N LEU A 15 -8.02 15.99 27.30
CA LEU A 15 -9.24 16.65 26.82
C LEU A 15 -9.13 17.19 25.38
N ARG A 16 -7.91 17.52 24.93
CA ARG A 16 -7.62 18.06 23.59
C ARG A 16 -8.44 19.32 23.24
N ASN A 17 -8.81 20.11 24.24
CA ASN A 17 -9.69 21.27 24.13
C ASN A 17 -8.95 22.63 24.19
N GLN A 18 -7.63 22.64 23.98
CA GLN A 18 -6.83 23.88 23.99
C GLN A 18 -7.10 24.77 22.78
N PHE A 19 -7.56 24.19 21.68
CA PHE A 19 -7.76 24.85 20.40
C PHE A 19 -9.23 24.68 20.00
N MET A 20 -9.97 25.79 19.99
CA MET A 20 -11.39 25.78 19.68
C MET A 20 -11.62 25.90 18.18
N GLY A 21 -12.60 25.15 17.67
CA GLY A 21 -13.08 25.24 16.29
C GLY A 21 -14.27 26.19 16.15
N LYS A 22 -14.67 26.47 14.90
CA LYS A 22 -15.79 27.37 14.60
C LYS A 22 -17.16 26.65 14.54
N ASN A 23 -17.15 25.37 14.20
CA ASN A 23 -18.37 24.60 13.89
C ASN A 23 -18.80 23.68 15.05
N LYS A 24 -19.93 22.98 14.88
CA LYS A 24 -20.47 22.01 15.86
C LYS A 24 -19.44 20.99 16.34
N LEU A 25 -18.56 20.56 15.44
CA LEU A 25 -17.53 19.56 15.71
C LEU A 25 -16.30 20.12 16.45
N GLN A 26 -16.21 21.45 16.60
CA GLN A 26 -15.12 22.14 17.29
C GLN A 26 -13.72 21.71 16.81
N ILE A 27 -13.59 21.39 15.52
CA ILE A 27 -12.32 20.99 14.90
C ILE A 27 -11.33 22.16 15.00
N PRO A 28 -10.15 21.96 15.62
CA PRO A 28 -9.14 23.01 15.79
C PRO A 28 -8.78 23.72 14.49
N VAL A 29 -8.55 25.02 14.57
CA VAL A 29 -8.08 25.80 13.41
C VAL A 29 -6.56 25.83 13.39
N ILE A 30 -5.96 25.36 12.30
CA ILE A 30 -4.54 25.60 12.01
C ILE A 30 -4.43 27.03 11.46
N PRO A 31 -3.63 27.91 12.07
CA PRO A 31 -3.44 29.27 11.58
C PRO A 31 -2.95 29.29 10.13
N LYS A 32 -3.44 30.24 9.33
CA LYS A 32 -3.05 30.43 7.93
C LYS A 32 -1.53 30.51 7.79
N PHE A 33 -0.98 29.63 6.96
CA PHE A 33 0.45 29.63 6.65
C PHE A 33 0.89 30.96 6.03
N GLN A 34 1.84 31.63 6.67
CA GLN A 34 2.44 32.87 6.17
C GLN A 34 3.62 32.50 5.26
N ALA A 35 3.35 32.46 3.96
CA ALA A 35 4.33 32.16 2.93
C ALA A 35 5.43 33.23 2.86
N GLN A 36 6.68 32.79 2.85
CA GLN A 36 7.86 33.57 2.53
C GLN A 36 8.24 33.36 1.06
N LYS A 37 8.96 34.32 0.49
CA LYS A 37 9.25 34.38 -0.95
C LYS A 37 9.96 33.11 -1.47
N ASP A 38 10.84 32.54 -0.66
CA ASP A 38 11.73 31.42 -0.97
C ASP A 38 11.24 30.07 -0.44
N ASP A 39 10.06 30.00 0.19
CA ASP A 39 9.57 28.75 0.79
C ASP A 39 9.35 27.63 -0.23
N PHE A 40 9.02 27.99 -1.47
CA PHE A 40 8.62 27.06 -2.52
C PHE A 40 9.67 26.86 -3.60
N ASP A 41 10.78 27.60 -3.54
CA ASP A 41 11.85 27.54 -4.53
C ASP A 41 12.57 26.19 -4.40
N ASN A 42 12.49 25.36 -5.45
CA ASN A 42 13.05 24.00 -5.48
C ASN A 42 12.63 23.15 -4.26
N LEU A 43 11.39 23.33 -3.80
CA LEU A 43 10.88 22.69 -2.59
C LEU A 43 11.09 21.16 -2.62
N ARG A 44 11.78 20.66 -1.60
CA ARG A 44 11.88 19.23 -1.29
C ARG A 44 11.29 18.97 0.08
N LEU A 45 10.75 17.77 0.25
CA LEU A 45 10.22 17.32 1.53
C LEU A 45 11.16 16.31 2.19
N ILE A 46 11.00 16.14 3.50
CA ILE A 46 11.65 15.10 4.30
C ILE A 46 10.63 14.36 5.16
N GLY A 47 10.63 13.03 5.08
CA GLY A 47 9.75 12.20 5.89
C GLY A 47 10.06 12.38 7.37
N PHE A 48 9.03 12.58 8.19
CA PHE A 48 9.17 12.66 9.65
C PHE A 48 9.99 11.52 10.27
N ASP A 49 9.89 10.29 9.74
CA ASP A 49 10.65 9.12 10.19
C ASP A 49 12.15 9.20 9.91
N LYS A 50 12.60 10.14 9.07
CA LYS A 50 14.01 10.41 8.76
C LYS A 50 14.58 11.61 9.51
N THR A 51 13.75 12.36 10.23
CA THR A 51 14.21 13.50 11.02
C THR A 51 14.85 13.04 12.33
N LYS A 52 16.00 13.61 12.69
CA LYS A 52 16.69 13.40 13.98
C LYS A 52 17.07 14.74 14.61
N LEU A 53 17.11 14.83 15.94
CA LEU A 53 17.43 16.08 16.65
C LEU A 53 18.89 16.51 16.40
N GLU A 54 19.78 15.55 16.17
CA GLU A 54 21.20 15.77 15.92
C GLU A 54 21.49 16.12 14.45
N ASN A 55 20.51 15.90 13.54
CA ASN A 55 20.75 16.10 12.11
C ASN A 55 20.89 17.59 11.80
N THR A 56 21.95 17.98 11.08
CA THR A 56 22.17 19.35 10.59
C THR A 56 21.94 19.49 9.08
N SER A 57 21.72 18.38 8.36
CA SER A 57 21.41 18.38 6.94
C SER A 57 19.92 18.61 6.68
N HIS A 58 19.61 19.10 5.48
CA HIS A 58 18.24 19.18 4.93
C HIS A 58 17.25 20.01 5.76
N LEU A 59 17.72 20.92 6.62
CA LEU A 59 16.87 21.80 7.44
C LEU A 59 16.08 22.81 6.59
N ASP A 60 16.53 23.05 5.36
CA ASP A 60 15.85 23.85 4.34
C ASP A 60 14.60 23.17 3.75
N ARG A 61 14.40 21.86 4.00
CA ARG A 61 13.23 21.09 3.57
C ARG A 61 12.06 21.27 4.54
N MET A 62 10.84 20.99 4.06
CA MET A 62 9.67 20.88 4.93
C MET A 62 9.45 19.43 5.37
N VAL A 63 9.08 19.21 6.62
CA VAL A 63 8.78 17.87 7.16
C VAL A 63 7.39 17.43 6.71
N HIS A 64 7.26 16.24 6.13
CA HIS A 64 5.98 15.66 5.75
C HIS A 64 5.63 14.39 6.51
N PHE A 65 4.34 14.07 6.52
CA PHE A 65 3.76 12.90 7.18
C PHE A 65 3.03 11.96 6.20
N PHE A 66 3.24 12.09 4.89
CA PHE A 66 2.85 11.10 3.89
C PHE A 66 3.66 9.78 4.07
N LEU A 67 3.44 9.10 5.18
CA LEU A 67 4.21 7.99 5.75
C LEU A 67 3.28 7.17 6.61
N TYR A 68 3.49 5.87 6.80
CA TYR A 68 2.57 5.11 7.65
C TYR A 68 2.30 5.74 9.05
N ASP A 69 1.04 5.79 9.47
CA ASP A 69 0.52 6.41 10.70
C ASP A 69 1.34 6.01 11.91
N TYR A 70 1.69 4.72 12.05
CA TYR A 70 2.48 4.22 13.17
C TYR A 70 3.86 4.88 13.30
N LYS A 71 4.44 5.37 12.19
CA LYS A 71 5.74 6.06 12.19
C LYS A 71 5.67 7.41 12.89
N PHE A 72 4.49 8.02 12.94
CA PHE A 72 4.29 9.34 13.51
C PHE A 72 3.21 9.42 14.59
N GLU A 73 2.49 8.35 14.90
CA GLU A 73 1.44 8.30 15.93
C GLU A 73 1.88 8.89 17.29
N ARG A 74 3.19 8.85 17.58
CA ARG A 74 3.78 9.51 18.75
C ARG A 74 3.56 11.01 18.83
N VAL A 75 3.37 11.72 17.70
CA VAL A 75 3.07 13.16 17.70
C VAL A 75 1.66 13.45 18.23
N TRP A 76 0.75 12.49 18.11
CA TRP A 76 -0.56 12.56 18.74
C TRP A 76 -0.44 12.18 20.22
N LYS A 77 0.19 11.04 20.53
CA LYS A 77 0.26 10.48 21.90
C LYS A 77 1.10 11.33 22.85
N ASN A 78 2.26 11.80 22.40
CA ASN A 78 3.26 12.55 23.18
C ASN A 78 3.76 13.77 22.37
N PRO A 79 2.90 14.79 22.20
CA PRO A 79 3.11 15.88 21.22
C PRO A 79 4.35 16.75 21.49
N ASP A 80 4.90 16.74 22.71
CA ASP A 80 6.10 17.50 23.08
C ASP A 80 7.41 16.89 22.56
N THR A 81 7.43 15.57 22.33
CA THR A 81 8.66 14.78 22.14
C THR A 81 9.52 15.24 20.96
N ASP A 82 8.87 15.64 19.86
CA ASP A 82 9.54 15.95 18.60
C ASP A 82 9.59 17.48 18.32
N LEU A 83 9.09 18.34 19.22
CA LEU A 83 8.98 19.79 18.96
C LEU A 83 10.31 20.45 18.65
N GLU A 84 11.34 20.20 19.46
CA GLU A 84 12.66 20.84 19.30
C GLU A 84 13.32 20.45 17.97
N LYS A 85 13.10 19.22 17.52
CA LYS A 85 13.55 18.77 16.21
C LYS A 85 12.76 19.44 15.08
N LEU A 86 11.42 19.48 15.19
CA LEU A 86 10.54 20.02 14.16
C LEU A 86 10.72 21.53 13.94
N LYS A 87 11.00 22.30 15.00
CA LYS A 87 11.26 23.75 14.94
C LYS A 87 12.46 24.13 14.06
N ARG A 88 13.38 23.20 13.80
CA ARG A 88 14.62 23.46 13.05
C ARG A 88 14.42 23.44 11.54
N TYR A 89 13.32 22.88 11.05
CA TYR A 89 13.02 22.76 9.63
C TYR A 89 12.28 24.00 9.11
N ARG A 90 12.36 24.24 7.79
CA ARG A 90 11.70 25.40 7.12
C ARG A 90 10.21 25.53 7.46
N ALA A 91 9.49 24.41 7.43
CA ALA A 91 8.11 24.28 7.86
C ALA A 91 7.76 22.80 8.09
N VAL A 92 6.56 22.55 8.61
CA VAL A 92 6.05 21.21 8.90
C VAL A 92 4.65 21.07 8.32
N LEU A 93 4.40 20.03 7.54
CA LEU A 93 3.05 19.67 7.14
C LEU A 93 2.31 19.10 8.36
N SER A 94 1.01 19.36 8.53
CA SER A 94 0.27 18.71 9.61
C SER A 94 0.21 17.18 9.40
N PRO A 95 0.14 16.36 10.47
CA PRO A 95 0.15 14.91 10.35
C PRO A 95 -1.01 14.38 9.49
N ASP A 96 -0.70 13.52 8.51
CA ASP A 96 -1.65 12.96 7.54
C ASP A 96 -2.19 11.60 8.00
N PHE A 97 -3.05 11.60 9.01
CA PHE A 97 -3.70 10.38 9.47
C PHE A 97 -4.59 9.79 8.38
N SER A 98 -4.45 8.48 8.14
CA SER A 98 -5.15 7.75 7.06
C SER A 98 -6.66 8.05 6.96
N MET A 99 -7.19 8.15 5.73
CA MET A 99 -8.63 8.24 5.47
C MET A 99 -9.01 7.35 4.27
N TYR A 100 -9.40 6.11 4.52
CA TYR A 100 -9.92 5.23 3.45
C TYR A 100 -11.41 5.34 3.29
N VAL A 101 -11.89 5.07 2.07
CA VAL A 101 -13.32 5.00 1.73
C VAL A 101 -14.05 3.97 2.61
N GLU A 102 -13.40 2.87 2.93
CA GLU A 102 -13.95 1.76 3.72
C GLU A 102 -13.95 2.03 5.23
N MET A 103 -13.26 3.08 5.71
CA MET A 103 -13.25 3.41 7.13
C MET A 103 -14.63 3.90 7.59
N ALA A 104 -15.02 3.52 8.82
CA ALA A 104 -16.19 4.08 9.46
C ALA A 104 -16.09 5.63 9.55
N PRO A 105 -17.16 6.40 9.26
CA PRO A 105 -17.12 7.86 9.27
C PRO A 105 -16.62 8.49 10.58
N VAL A 106 -16.86 7.84 11.72
CA VAL A 106 -16.37 8.28 13.03
C VAL A 106 -14.83 8.26 13.12
N LEU A 107 -14.18 7.29 12.47
CA LEU A 107 -12.71 7.21 12.43
C LEU A 107 -12.15 8.26 11.48
N GLN A 108 -12.79 8.48 10.33
CA GLN A 108 -12.43 9.54 9.38
C GLN A 108 -12.51 10.93 10.05
N LEU A 109 -13.58 11.18 10.81
CA LEU A 109 -13.74 12.40 11.60
C LEU A 109 -12.66 12.52 12.69
N TYR A 110 -12.41 11.44 13.43
CA TYR A 110 -11.37 11.43 14.45
C TYR A 110 -9.98 11.72 13.86
N ASN A 111 -9.66 11.17 12.69
CA ASN A 111 -8.39 11.41 12.00
C ASN A 111 -8.25 12.84 11.51
N THR A 112 -9.35 13.43 11.02
CA THR A 112 -9.41 14.87 10.71
C THR A 112 -9.12 15.69 11.98
N PHE A 113 -9.77 15.37 13.10
CA PHE A 113 -9.53 16.06 14.36
C PHE A 113 -8.07 15.95 14.81
N ARG A 114 -7.47 14.75 14.78
CA ARG A 114 -6.07 14.52 15.17
C ARG A 114 -5.10 15.34 14.31
N ASN A 115 -5.32 15.37 12.99
CA ASN A 115 -4.53 16.19 12.06
C ASN A 115 -4.57 17.66 12.47
N ARG A 116 -5.78 18.22 12.61
CA ARG A 116 -5.98 19.64 12.92
C ARG A 116 -5.47 20.02 14.31
N TRP A 117 -5.71 19.17 15.30
CA TRP A 117 -5.20 19.38 16.66
C TRP A 117 -3.68 19.40 16.69
N CYS A 118 -3.01 18.42 16.05
CA CYS A 118 -1.55 18.39 16.00
C CYS A 118 -0.99 19.60 15.26
N GLY A 119 -1.60 20.01 14.15
CA GLY A 119 -1.20 21.21 13.41
C GLY A 119 -1.35 22.49 14.23
N ALA A 120 -2.49 22.67 14.92
CA ALA A 120 -2.72 23.81 15.82
C ALA A 120 -1.73 23.79 17.00
N TYR A 121 -1.43 22.61 17.54
CA TYR A 121 -0.43 22.43 18.59
C TYR A 121 0.96 22.86 18.13
N PHE A 122 1.43 22.37 16.98
CA PHE A 122 2.73 22.76 16.42
C PHE A 122 2.80 24.27 16.17
N ALA A 123 1.74 24.86 15.59
CA ALA A 123 1.67 26.30 15.37
C ALA A 123 1.75 27.09 16.68
N SER A 124 1.06 26.64 17.74
CA SER A 124 1.13 27.25 19.08
C SER A 124 2.53 27.23 19.71
N LYS A 125 3.41 26.36 19.21
CA LYS A 125 4.82 26.24 19.64
C LYS A 125 5.79 26.98 18.72
N GLY A 126 5.28 27.82 17.82
CA GLY A 126 6.09 28.63 16.90
C GLY A 126 6.58 27.90 15.66
N ILE A 127 6.09 26.69 15.39
CA ILE A 127 6.40 25.97 14.15
C ILE A 127 5.53 26.53 13.02
N ARG A 128 6.13 26.75 11.84
CA ARG A 128 5.39 27.14 10.64
C ARG A 128 4.69 25.91 10.07
N VAL A 129 3.36 25.87 10.12
CA VAL A 129 2.58 24.67 9.77
C VAL A 129 1.80 24.88 8.48
N VAL A 130 1.94 23.95 7.54
CA VAL A 130 1.07 23.85 6.36
C VAL A 130 0.05 22.73 6.61
N PRO A 131 -1.27 22.99 6.57
CA PRO A 131 -2.26 21.94 6.74
C PRO A 131 -2.23 20.92 5.59
N THR A 132 -2.10 19.64 5.93
CA THR A 132 -2.35 18.52 5.01
C THR A 132 -3.85 18.24 4.93
N VAL A 133 -4.34 18.06 3.70
CA VAL A 133 -5.75 17.79 3.40
C VAL A 133 -5.89 16.39 2.84
N ASN A 134 -6.82 15.64 3.42
CA ASN A 134 -7.15 14.28 3.05
C ASN A 134 -8.68 14.13 3.20
N TRP A 135 -9.28 13.24 2.42
CA TRP A 135 -10.73 13.03 2.37
C TRP A 135 -11.05 11.56 2.07
N GLY A 136 -12.22 11.13 2.54
CA GLY A 136 -12.86 9.88 2.09
C GLY A 136 -13.81 10.18 0.95
N SER A 137 -14.92 9.46 0.86
CA SER A 137 -15.99 9.80 -0.09
C SER A 137 -16.67 11.13 0.27
N GLU A 138 -17.62 11.54 -0.56
CA GLU A 138 -18.35 12.81 -0.47
C GLU A 138 -19.04 13.02 0.89
N ASN A 139 -19.36 11.94 1.61
CA ASN A 139 -19.87 11.98 2.98
C ASN A 139 -18.90 12.63 3.98
N THR A 140 -17.59 12.60 3.71
CA THR A 140 -16.57 13.24 4.56
C THR A 140 -16.46 14.74 4.34
N PHE A 141 -16.98 15.27 3.23
CA PHE A 141 -16.86 16.68 2.88
C PHE A 141 -17.54 17.60 3.90
N GLU A 142 -18.45 17.07 4.72
CA GLU A 142 -19.04 17.81 5.83
C GLU A 142 -17.96 18.32 6.81
N PHE A 143 -16.88 17.58 7.03
CA PHE A 143 -15.88 17.89 8.07
C PHE A 143 -14.42 17.91 7.62
N CYS A 144 -14.04 17.23 6.52
CA CYS A 144 -12.61 17.02 6.21
C CYS A 144 -11.86 18.32 5.85
N PHE A 145 -12.58 19.38 5.48
CA PHE A 145 -12.01 20.71 5.18
C PHE A 145 -12.08 21.68 6.37
N ASP A 146 -12.74 21.31 7.47
CA ASP A 146 -12.83 22.14 8.66
C ASP A 146 -11.46 22.29 9.33
N GLY A 147 -11.29 23.39 10.05
CA GLY A 147 -10.04 23.70 10.74
C GLY A 147 -8.93 24.23 9.83
N ILE A 148 -9.22 24.50 8.56
CA ILE A 148 -8.30 25.17 7.62
C ILE A 148 -8.86 26.53 7.25
N GLU A 149 -8.03 27.57 7.37
CA GLU A 149 -8.41 28.92 7.00
C GLU A 149 -8.46 29.12 5.48
N LYS A 150 -9.43 29.91 5.02
CA LYS A 150 -9.54 30.28 3.61
C LYS A 150 -8.28 30.99 3.12
N GLY A 151 -7.86 30.69 1.89
CA GLY A 151 -6.64 31.22 1.31
C GLY A 151 -5.36 30.67 1.93
N SER A 152 -5.41 29.63 2.78
CA SER A 152 -4.18 29.01 3.29
C SER A 152 -3.44 28.27 2.17
N VAL A 153 -2.13 28.13 2.35
CA VAL A 153 -1.37 27.08 1.66
C VAL A 153 -1.82 25.73 2.24
N VAL A 154 -1.99 24.74 1.37
CA VAL A 154 -2.37 23.37 1.75
C VAL A 154 -1.43 22.35 1.12
N ALA A 155 -1.36 21.15 1.68
CA ALA A 155 -0.64 20.04 1.10
C ALA A 155 -1.57 18.83 0.84
N VAL A 156 -1.36 18.16 -0.28
CA VAL A 156 -2.05 16.92 -0.68
C VAL A 156 -1.03 15.93 -1.24
N SER A 157 -1.38 14.65 -1.32
CA SER A 157 -0.58 13.65 -2.02
C SER A 157 -1.42 12.89 -3.04
N THR A 158 -0.87 12.72 -4.24
CA THR A 158 -1.42 11.83 -5.26
C THR A 158 -0.84 10.42 -5.18
N TYR A 159 0.20 10.19 -4.37
CA TYR A 159 0.96 8.93 -4.36
C TYR A 159 0.09 7.67 -4.26
N MET A 160 -0.83 7.63 -3.28
CA MET A 160 -1.68 6.45 -3.02
C MET A 160 -2.88 6.32 -3.97
N VAL A 161 -3.19 7.38 -4.71
CA VAL A 161 -4.29 7.39 -5.69
C VAL A 161 -3.79 7.32 -7.13
N SER A 162 -2.48 7.41 -7.36
CA SER A 162 -1.84 7.16 -8.65
C SER A 162 -1.87 5.67 -8.97
N ALA A 163 -1.73 5.32 -10.24
CA ALA A 163 -1.69 3.92 -10.65
C ALA A 163 -0.32 3.29 -10.27
N HIS A 164 -0.34 2.18 -9.53
CA HIS A 164 0.86 1.45 -9.11
C HIS A 164 0.55 -0.05 -8.98
N ASP A 165 1.56 -0.92 -9.06
CA ASP A 165 1.46 -2.36 -8.76
C ASP A 165 0.19 -3.05 -9.31
N ASN A 166 0.01 -3.06 -10.63
CA ASN A 166 -1.18 -3.63 -11.28
C ASN A 166 -2.53 -3.00 -10.88
N ARG A 167 -2.55 -1.85 -10.22
CA ARG A 167 -3.77 -1.11 -9.90
C ARG A 167 -3.90 0.11 -10.80
N GLN A 168 -5.13 0.39 -11.22
CA GLN A 168 -5.51 1.65 -11.83
C GLN A 168 -5.36 2.78 -10.82
N ASP A 169 -5.28 4.01 -11.31
CA ASP A 169 -5.44 5.18 -10.44
C ASP A 169 -6.86 5.26 -9.88
N GLN A 170 -7.01 6.10 -8.86
CA GLN A 170 -8.27 6.47 -8.23
C GLN A 170 -8.58 7.96 -8.52
N LYS A 171 -8.30 8.40 -9.76
CA LYS A 171 -8.34 9.81 -10.15
C LYS A 171 -9.70 10.47 -9.94
N GLU A 172 -10.80 9.81 -10.33
CA GLU A 172 -12.14 10.37 -10.19
C GLU A 172 -12.46 10.68 -8.71
N PHE A 173 -12.18 9.71 -7.83
CA PHE A 173 -12.32 9.86 -6.39
C PHE A 173 -11.48 11.03 -5.86
N PHE A 174 -10.20 11.11 -6.26
CA PHE A 174 -9.31 12.17 -5.82
C PHE A 174 -9.81 13.55 -6.30
N LEU A 175 -10.15 13.69 -7.58
CA LEU A 175 -10.56 14.97 -8.17
C LEU A 175 -11.87 15.50 -7.55
N LYS A 176 -12.78 14.64 -7.13
CA LYS A 176 -14.01 15.06 -6.42
C LYS A 176 -13.70 15.81 -5.13
N GLY A 177 -12.88 15.22 -4.25
CA GLY A 177 -12.48 15.88 -3.01
C GLY A 177 -11.52 17.04 -3.23
N TYR A 178 -10.64 16.95 -4.22
CA TYR A 178 -9.75 18.04 -4.61
C TYR A 178 -10.54 19.28 -5.07
N ASN A 179 -11.55 19.12 -5.91
CA ASN A 179 -12.38 20.24 -6.38
C ASN A 179 -13.22 20.84 -5.24
N GLU A 180 -13.72 20.02 -4.32
CA GLU A 180 -14.41 20.52 -3.13
C GLU A 180 -13.44 21.27 -2.17
N MET A 181 -12.20 20.79 -2.04
CA MET A 181 -11.12 21.48 -1.32
C MET A 181 -10.88 22.88 -1.91
N LEU A 182 -10.74 22.97 -3.24
CA LEU A 182 -10.58 24.25 -3.93
C LEU A 182 -11.74 25.20 -3.63
N ARG A 183 -12.98 24.71 -3.69
CA ARG A 183 -14.19 25.50 -3.45
C ARG A 183 -14.30 26.01 -2.01
N ARG A 184 -13.91 25.21 -1.02
CA ARG A 184 -14.09 25.56 0.40
C ARG A 184 -12.94 26.35 0.97
N ILE A 185 -11.72 25.96 0.65
CA ILE A 185 -10.50 26.54 1.21
C ILE A 185 -10.01 27.68 0.34
N GLU A 186 -10.29 27.68 -0.96
CA GLU A 186 -9.77 28.68 -1.91
C GLU A 186 -8.25 28.86 -1.74
N PRO A 187 -7.46 27.77 -1.79
CA PRO A 187 -6.06 27.79 -1.35
C PRO A 187 -5.20 28.69 -2.23
N GLU A 188 -4.31 29.46 -1.60
CA GLU A 188 -3.38 30.35 -2.32
C GLU A 188 -2.31 29.55 -3.08
N LYS A 189 -1.87 28.43 -2.50
CA LYS A 189 -0.92 27.46 -3.06
C LYS A 189 -1.25 26.04 -2.58
N ILE A 190 -0.93 25.06 -3.41
CA ILE A 190 -1.19 23.65 -3.14
C ILE A 190 0.11 22.88 -3.34
N ILE A 191 0.71 22.40 -2.26
CA ILE A 191 1.86 21.50 -2.32
C ILE A 191 1.32 20.10 -2.70
N CYS A 192 1.73 19.58 -3.86
CA CYS A 192 1.35 18.24 -4.31
C CYS A 192 2.56 17.32 -4.20
N TYR A 193 2.50 16.36 -3.27
CA TYR A 193 3.50 15.32 -3.12
C TYR A 193 3.18 14.13 -4.04
N ASN A 194 4.11 13.82 -4.95
CA ASN A 194 3.96 12.97 -6.13
C ASN A 194 3.34 13.68 -7.34
N GLU A 195 3.43 13.05 -8.52
CA GLU A 195 2.99 13.60 -9.81
C GLU A 195 1.51 14.02 -9.77
N PRO A 196 1.19 15.30 -10.08
CA PRO A 196 -0.20 15.77 -10.15
C PRO A 196 -0.95 15.12 -11.31
N PHE A 197 -2.26 14.90 -11.15
CA PHE A 197 -3.09 14.58 -12.31
C PHE A 197 -3.20 15.78 -13.26
N PRO A 198 -3.23 15.58 -14.58
CA PRO A 198 -3.36 16.68 -15.56
C PRO A 198 -4.57 17.59 -15.33
N GLU A 199 -5.65 17.07 -14.74
CA GLU A 199 -6.88 17.78 -14.45
C GLU A 199 -6.84 18.62 -13.15
N MET A 200 -5.78 18.53 -12.35
CA MET A 200 -5.64 19.32 -11.14
C MET A 200 -5.46 20.81 -11.48
N GLN A 201 -6.34 21.65 -10.93
CA GLN A 201 -6.34 23.11 -11.11
C GLN A 201 -5.78 23.84 -9.89
N GLY A 202 -5.42 25.12 -10.04
CA GLY A 202 -4.93 25.97 -8.97
C GLY A 202 -3.42 26.22 -9.01
N ASN A 203 -2.88 26.85 -7.96
CA ASN A 203 -1.48 27.22 -7.87
C ASN A 203 -0.65 26.07 -7.27
N ILE A 204 -0.38 25.05 -8.07
CA ILE A 204 0.24 23.81 -7.63
C ILE A 204 1.76 23.96 -7.56
N VAL A 205 2.32 23.61 -6.41
CA VAL A 205 3.76 23.40 -6.19
C VAL A 205 4.01 21.90 -6.22
N PHE A 206 4.52 21.40 -7.33
CA PHE A 206 4.86 19.99 -7.49
C PHE A 206 6.10 19.63 -6.67
N VAL A 207 5.99 18.58 -5.86
CA VAL A 207 7.11 17.97 -5.16
C VAL A 207 7.30 16.54 -5.69
N ASP A 208 8.45 16.34 -6.31
CA ASP A 208 8.87 15.03 -6.80
C ASP A 208 9.07 14.05 -5.62
N TYR A 209 8.37 12.90 -5.71
CA TYR A 209 8.40 11.84 -4.71
C TYR A 209 9.80 11.23 -4.60
N GLU A 210 10.42 10.88 -5.73
CA GLU A 210 11.71 10.20 -5.76
C GLU A 210 12.79 11.12 -5.19
N LEU A 211 12.88 12.38 -5.64
CA LEU A 211 13.87 13.35 -5.14
C LEU A 211 13.69 13.74 -3.66
N SER A 212 12.48 13.56 -3.12
CA SER A 212 12.16 13.74 -1.71
C SER A 212 12.22 12.44 -0.90
N SER A 213 12.49 11.31 -1.55
CA SER A 213 12.59 9.99 -0.91
C SER A 213 13.94 9.79 -0.23
N TRP A 214 14.00 8.74 0.59
CA TRP A 214 15.22 8.32 1.27
C TRP A 214 16.38 8.00 0.30
N LYS A 215 16.10 7.67 -0.96
CA LYS A 215 17.13 7.33 -1.97
C LYS A 215 18.04 8.51 -2.29
N TYR A 216 17.56 9.75 -2.10
CA TYR A 216 18.31 10.98 -2.37
C TYR A 216 18.58 11.78 -1.08
N MET A 217 18.59 11.09 0.06
CA MET A 217 19.05 11.57 1.37
C MET A 217 20.40 10.90 1.68
N ASN A 218 21.43 11.23 0.92
CA ASN A 218 22.77 10.65 1.07
C ASN A 218 23.52 11.24 2.28
N ASP A 219 23.07 10.91 3.49
CA ASP A 219 23.82 11.23 4.72
C ASP A 219 24.21 9.99 5.55
N ASP A 220 23.59 8.82 5.37
CA ASP A 220 23.98 7.53 5.99
C ASP A 220 23.17 6.38 5.36
N PRO A 221 23.77 5.25 4.90
CA PRO A 221 22.98 4.06 4.54
C PRO A 221 22.11 3.65 5.72
N TYR A 222 20.83 3.37 5.49
CA TYR A 222 19.90 2.94 6.53
C TYR A 222 20.46 1.73 7.30
N VAL A 223 20.94 1.96 8.52
CA VAL A 223 21.28 0.91 9.49
C VAL A 223 20.06 0.71 10.39
N PRO A 224 19.35 -0.44 10.29
CA PRO A 224 18.29 -0.77 11.22
C PRO A 224 18.78 -0.69 12.67
N SER A 225 17.88 -0.35 13.60
CA SER A 225 18.19 -0.47 15.02
C SER A 225 18.67 -1.90 15.29
N LYS A 226 19.76 -2.07 16.06
CA LYS A 226 20.23 -3.38 16.52
C LYS A 226 19.19 -4.16 17.35
N TYR A 227 18.07 -3.52 17.68
CA TYR A 227 16.94 -4.15 18.37
C TYR A 227 15.72 -4.38 17.48
N ALA A 228 15.80 -4.03 16.19
CA ALA A 228 14.69 -4.15 15.25
C ALA A 228 14.17 -5.59 15.19
N GLU A 229 15.08 -6.57 15.23
CA GLU A 229 14.77 -8.01 15.21
C GLU A 229 13.94 -8.43 16.44
N TYR A 230 14.29 -7.98 17.65
CA TYR A 230 13.47 -8.23 18.87
C TYR A 230 12.13 -7.48 18.86
N ILE A 231 12.10 -6.24 18.36
CA ILE A 231 10.88 -5.42 18.27
C ILE A 231 9.90 -6.00 17.25
N CYS A 232 10.43 -6.58 16.17
CA CYS A 232 9.66 -7.18 15.09
C CYS A 232 9.24 -8.63 15.37
N GLY A 233 9.72 -9.23 16.48
CA GLY A 233 9.47 -10.63 16.82
C GLY A 233 10.28 -11.63 16.01
N GLU A 234 11.33 -11.18 15.32
CA GLU A 234 12.27 -12.01 14.54
C GLU A 234 13.28 -12.71 15.46
N GLU A 235 13.59 -12.13 16.63
CA GLU A 235 14.35 -12.78 17.71
C GLU A 235 13.63 -12.69 19.07
N LEU A 236 13.79 -13.71 19.91
CA LEU A 236 13.29 -13.73 21.28
C LEU A 236 14.14 -12.84 22.18
N LEU A 237 13.50 -12.11 23.11
CA LEU A 237 14.23 -11.40 24.16
C LEU A 237 15.04 -12.38 25.01
N LEU A 238 16.31 -12.06 25.23
CA LEU A 238 17.18 -12.81 26.14
C LEU A 238 16.54 -12.87 27.54
N ALA A 239 16.56 -14.06 28.15
CA ALA A 239 16.05 -14.26 29.50
C ALA A 239 16.78 -13.34 30.49
N GLY A 240 16.03 -12.49 31.21
CA GLY A 240 16.58 -11.48 32.13
C GLY A 240 16.78 -10.08 31.52
N SER A 241 16.34 -9.85 30.28
CA SER A 241 16.32 -8.54 29.64
C SER A 241 15.43 -7.52 30.38
N ASN A 242 15.98 -6.33 30.65
CA ASN A 242 15.23 -5.17 31.19
C ASN A 242 14.53 -4.34 30.08
N LEU A 243 14.51 -4.83 28.84
CA LEU A 243 13.93 -4.13 27.70
C LEU A 243 12.39 -4.22 27.78
N ILE A 244 11.73 -3.13 28.16
CA ILE A 244 10.27 -3.06 28.23
C ILE A 244 9.70 -2.75 26.84
N ILE A 245 9.23 -3.78 26.14
CA ILE A 245 8.42 -3.60 24.92
C ILE A 245 6.98 -3.32 25.36
N LYS A 246 6.55 -2.05 25.33
CA LYS A 246 5.17 -1.67 25.63
C LYS A 246 4.25 -2.06 24.47
N SER A 247 3.56 -3.19 24.57
CA SER A 247 2.51 -3.61 23.64
C SER A 247 1.16 -2.97 24.00
N GLY A 248 0.93 -1.75 23.51
CA GLY A 248 -0.42 -1.18 23.42
C GLY A 248 -0.93 -1.33 22.00
N TYR A 249 -2.00 -2.11 21.78
CA TYR A 249 -2.65 -2.42 20.48
C TYR A 249 -1.84 -2.01 19.25
N VAL A 250 -0.80 -2.80 18.96
CA VAL A 250 -0.01 -2.71 17.74
C VAL A 250 -0.51 -3.85 16.86
N VAL A 251 -1.03 -3.52 15.68
CA VAL A 251 -1.41 -4.53 14.68
C VAL A 251 -0.18 -5.40 14.40
N SER A 252 -0.34 -6.70 14.62
CA SER A 252 0.71 -7.72 14.54
C SER A 252 1.16 -7.94 13.10
N LYS A 253 2.46 -8.20 12.86
CA LYS A 253 2.97 -8.68 11.55
C LYS A 253 2.40 -10.06 11.15
N ASN A 254 1.83 -10.78 12.11
CA ASN A 254 1.21 -12.09 11.93
C ASN A 254 -0.33 -11.98 11.77
N ASP A 255 -0.85 -10.76 11.64
CA ASP A 255 -2.22 -10.56 11.20
C ASP A 255 -2.29 -10.95 9.71
N GLU A 256 -3.21 -11.84 9.37
CA GLU A 256 -3.47 -12.28 7.99
C GLU A 256 -3.82 -11.10 7.05
N HIS A 257 -4.11 -9.93 7.63
CA HIS A 257 -4.38 -8.66 6.98
C HIS A 257 -3.19 -7.68 7.00
N TYR A 258 -1.97 -8.10 7.37
CA TYR A 258 -0.78 -7.23 7.44
C TYR A 258 -0.49 -6.48 6.12
N ASN A 259 -0.77 -7.12 4.97
CA ASN A 259 -0.66 -6.48 3.66
C ASN A 259 -1.95 -5.80 3.17
N SER A 260 -3.08 -5.94 3.88
CA SER A 260 -4.38 -5.37 3.50
C SER A 260 -4.81 -4.16 4.33
N ILE A 261 -3.90 -3.60 5.13
CA ILE A 261 -4.13 -2.34 5.83
C ILE A 261 -3.12 -1.35 5.26
N ILE A 262 -3.55 -0.58 4.26
CA ILE A 262 -2.82 0.64 3.89
C ILE A 262 -2.71 1.46 5.18
N GLN A 263 -1.49 1.87 5.57
CA GLN A 263 -1.28 2.61 6.82
C GLN A 263 -0.85 4.05 6.64
N THR A 264 -0.91 4.61 5.44
CA THR A 264 -1.29 6.01 5.18
C THR A 264 -1.80 6.08 3.78
N GLY A 265 -2.92 6.74 3.59
CA GLY A 265 -3.47 6.85 2.26
C GLY A 265 -4.84 7.45 2.25
N MET A 266 -5.25 7.64 1.01
CA MET A 266 -6.47 8.27 0.58
C MET A 266 -7.00 7.39 -0.56
N GLY A 267 -8.31 7.28 -0.68
CA GLY A 267 -8.96 6.36 -1.60
C GLY A 267 -9.34 5.04 -0.96
N SER A 268 -9.52 4.00 -1.78
CA SER A 268 -9.82 2.66 -1.31
C SER A 268 -8.61 2.03 -0.62
N ALA A 269 -8.85 1.37 0.52
CA ALA A 269 -7.88 0.52 1.21
C ALA A 269 -7.44 -0.69 0.35
N TYR A 270 -8.17 -1.03 -0.70
CA TYR A 270 -7.82 -2.09 -1.65
C TYR A 270 -7.05 -1.55 -2.88
N GLY A 271 -6.91 -0.21 -2.94
CA GLY A 271 -6.37 0.53 -4.07
C GLY A 271 -7.33 0.58 -5.27
N GLY A 272 -6.83 1.08 -6.40
CA GLY A 272 -7.64 1.11 -7.63
C GLY A 272 -7.89 -0.28 -8.21
N LYS A 273 -8.80 -0.35 -9.18
CA LYS A 273 -9.15 -1.61 -9.86
C LYS A 273 -7.92 -2.26 -10.46
N TRP A 274 -7.83 -3.59 -10.43
CA TRP A 274 -6.73 -4.26 -11.10
C TRP A 274 -6.71 -3.92 -12.61
N ARG A 275 -5.50 -3.80 -13.14
CA ARG A 275 -5.21 -3.67 -14.56
C ARG A 275 -4.08 -4.63 -14.95
N PRO A 276 -4.07 -5.10 -16.21
CA PRO A 276 -2.90 -5.79 -16.73
C PRO A 276 -1.65 -4.92 -16.61
N ASP A 277 -0.56 -5.51 -16.15
CA ASP A 277 0.74 -4.83 -16.14
C ASP A 277 1.20 -4.63 -17.59
N PRO A 278 1.46 -3.39 -18.05
CA PRO A 278 1.99 -3.16 -19.38
C PRO A 278 3.32 -3.87 -19.64
N ASN A 279 4.09 -4.18 -18.60
CA ASN A 279 5.36 -4.88 -18.69
C ASN A 279 5.23 -6.41 -18.64
N LYS A 280 4.03 -6.95 -18.35
CA LYS A 280 3.74 -8.39 -18.38
C LYS A 280 2.59 -8.67 -19.35
N PRO A 281 2.86 -8.86 -20.65
CA PRO A 281 1.82 -9.01 -21.66
C PRO A 281 0.85 -10.15 -21.35
N GLY A 282 1.31 -11.23 -20.72
CA GLY A 282 0.48 -12.35 -20.29
C GLY A 282 -0.70 -11.97 -19.40
N ASN A 283 -0.62 -10.87 -18.65
CA ASN A 283 -1.74 -10.38 -17.82
C ASN A 283 -2.94 -9.92 -18.65
N GLN A 284 -2.74 -9.55 -19.92
CA GLN A 284 -3.84 -9.11 -20.79
C GLN A 284 -4.88 -10.21 -21.04
N ARG A 285 -4.56 -11.47 -20.75
CA ARG A 285 -5.48 -12.59 -20.94
C ARG A 285 -6.69 -12.53 -20.01
N LEU A 286 -6.55 -11.87 -18.86
CA LEU A 286 -7.56 -11.77 -17.82
C LEU A 286 -8.65 -10.73 -18.12
N VAL A 287 -8.56 -10.01 -19.24
CA VAL A 287 -9.54 -8.98 -19.64
C VAL A 287 -9.88 -9.10 -21.13
N GLY A 288 -11.14 -8.87 -21.49
CA GLY A 288 -11.59 -8.97 -22.88
C GLY A 288 -13.06 -8.65 -23.05
N ASN A 289 -13.62 -9.02 -24.20
CA ASN A 289 -15.07 -8.97 -24.39
C ASN A 289 -15.72 -10.21 -23.78
N PRO A 290 -16.96 -10.10 -23.29
CA PRO A 290 -17.73 -11.24 -22.82
C PRO A 290 -17.74 -12.42 -23.82
N GLY A 291 -17.39 -13.61 -23.33
CA GLY A 291 -17.30 -14.83 -24.11
C GLY A 291 -15.98 -15.03 -24.87
N ASP A 292 -15.04 -14.08 -24.81
CA ASP A 292 -13.71 -14.23 -25.39
C ASP A 292 -12.97 -15.42 -24.74
N LYS A 293 -12.11 -16.07 -25.54
CA LYS A 293 -11.17 -17.09 -25.08
C LYS A 293 -9.75 -16.63 -25.37
N ASN A 294 -9.13 -15.98 -24.40
CA ASN A 294 -7.76 -15.48 -24.53
C ASN A 294 -6.77 -16.62 -24.29
N LYS A 295 -5.71 -16.69 -25.10
CA LYS A 295 -4.66 -17.70 -24.98
C LYS A 295 -3.32 -17.05 -24.70
N ASP A 296 -2.60 -17.58 -23.72
CA ASP A 296 -1.26 -17.15 -23.33
C ASP A 296 -0.42 -18.39 -22.99
N GLY A 297 0.41 -18.84 -23.94
CA GLY A 297 1.19 -20.06 -23.79
C GLY A 297 0.29 -21.28 -23.54
N TYR A 298 0.46 -21.93 -22.38
CA TYR A 298 -0.34 -23.09 -21.97
C TYR A 298 -1.70 -22.71 -21.34
N ARG A 299 -1.97 -21.41 -21.15
CA ARG A 299 -3.16 -20.89 -20.46
C ARG A 299 -4.26 -20.50 -21.44
N GLU A 300 -5.49 -20.89 -21.15
CA GLU A 300 -6.69 -20.44 -21.86
C GLU A 300 -7.69 -19.82 -20.87
N THR A 301 -7.92 -18.51 -20.97
CA THR A 301 -8.81 -17.76 -20.09
C THR A 301 -10.15 -17.51 -20.77
N HIS A 302 -11.24 -17.91 -20.13
CA HIS A 302 -12.60 -17.53 -20.50
C HIS A 302 -12.97 -16.19 -19.86
N ILE A 303 -13.54 -15.28 -20.65
CA ILE A 303 -13.99 -13.96 -20.19
C ILE A 303 -15.49 -13.99 -19.91
N GLY A 304 -15.88 -13.65 -18.68
CA GLY A 304 -17.27 -13.56 -18.25
C GLY A 304 -17.98 -12.29 -18.71
N ASP A 305 -19.26 -12.16 -18.36
CA ASP A 305 -20.14 -11.06 -18.78
C ASP A 305 -19.67 -9.66 -18.36
N ASN A 306 -18.84 -9.58 -17.31
CA ASN A 306 -18.26 -8.33 -16.81
C ASN A 306 -16.97 -7.91 -17.54
N GLY A 307 -16.54 -8.66 -18.58
CA GLY A 307 -15.31 -8.41 -19.32
C GLY A 307 -14.02 -8.84 -18.61
N LEU A 308 -14.15 -9.58 -17.50
CA LEU A 308 -13.04 -10.11 -16.72
C LEU A 308 -12.97 -11.64 -16.83
N GLY A 309 -11.78 -12.21 -16.68
CA GLY A 309 -11.60 -13.66 -16.65
C GLY A 309 -12.38 -14.29 -15.50
N ASP A 310 -13.19 -15.31 -15.77
CA ASP A 310 -13.97 -16.04 -14.76
C ASP A 310 -13.50 -17.50 -14.59
N ARG A 311 -12.73 -18.01 -15.56
CA ARG A 311 -12.11 -19.33 -15.52
C ARG A 311 -10.86 -19.36 -16.38
N GLU A 312 -9.82 -20.04 -15.93
CA GLU A 312 -8.58 -20.25 -16.67
C GLU A 312 -8.22 -21.73 -16.69
N ARG A 313 -7.88 -22.25 -17.87
CA ARG A 313 -7.39 -23.61 -18.08
C ARG A 313 -5.89 -23.60 -18.24
N HIS A 314 -5.20 -24.47 -17.52
CA HIS A 314 -3.77 -24.73 -17.70
C HIS A 314 -3.58 -26.07 -18.41
N ASN A 315 -2.90 -26.05 -19.57
CA ASN A 315 -2.57 -27.25 -20.36
C ASN A 315 -1.20 -27.83 -20.00
N THR A 316 -0.92 -27.91 -18.69
CA THR A 316 0.31 -28.45 -18.12
C THR A 316 0.02 -29.01 -16.72
N ASP A 317 0.88 -29.91 -16.24
CA ASP A 317 0.90 -30.35 -14.85
C ASP A 317 2.08 -29.76 -14.06
N HIS A 318 2.82 -28.80 -14.65
CA HIS A 318 4.01 -28.17 -14.06
C HIS A 318 5.01 -29.19 -13.50
N GLY A 319 5.10 -30.38 -14.10
CA GLY A 319 5.99 -31.48 -13.68
C GLY A 319 5.55 -32.20 -12.40
N ASN A 320 4.31 -32.00 -11.93
CA ASN A 320 3.75 -32.67 -10.76
C ASN A 320 2.33 -33.22 -11.02
N PRO A 321 2.21 -34.34 -11.75
CA PRO A 321 0.92 -34.99 -12.03
C PRO A 321 0.20 -35.52 -10.78
N LYS A 322 0.85 -35.52 -9.60
CA LYS A 322 0.18 -35.87 -8.32
C LYS A 322 -0.62 -34.70 -7.75
N ALA A 323 -0.26 -33.47 -8.09
CA ALA A 323 -0.90 -32.27 -7.58
C ALA A 323 -2.11 -31.85 -8.43
N HIS A 324 -1.98 -31.92 -9.76
CA HIS A 324 -3.05 -31.57 -10.68
C HIS A 324 -2.97 -32.33 -12.02
N THR A 325 -4.11 -32.45 -12.71
CA THR A 325 -4.22 -33.12 -14.01
C THR A 325 -3.76 -32.20 -15.14
N ASN A 326 -3.42 -32.78 -16.29
CA ASN A 326 -3.23 -32.03 -17.53
C ASN A 326 -4.34 -32.36 -18.55
N PRO A 327 -5.24 -31.42 -18.88
CA PRO A 327 -5.35 -30.06 -18.32
C PRO A 327 -6.06 -30.01 -16.96
N HIS A 328 -6.04 -28.85 -16.31
CA HIS A 328 -6.86 -28.50 -15.13
C HIS A 328 -7.35 -27.06 -15.24
N ASP A 329 -8.42 -26.71 -14.51
CA ASP A 329 -8.99 -25.36 -14.51
C ASP A 329 -8.88 -24.69 -13.13
N HIS A 330 -8.88 -23.35 -13.14
CA HIS A 330 -9.07 -22.50 -11.96
C HIS A 330 -10.28 -21.59 -12.19
N ILE A 331 -11.15 -21.46 -11.19
CA ILE A 331 -12.17 -20.41 -11.18
C ILE A 331 -11.47 -19.11 -10.79
N ILE A 332 -11.73 -18.04 -11.53
CA ILE A 332 -11.21 -16.72 -11.20
C ILE A 332 -12.33 -15.92 -10.56
N THR A 333 -12.11 -15.50 -9.32
CA THR A 333 -12.99 -14.55 -8.61
C THR A 333 -12.29 -13.19 -8.53
N TRP A 334 -13.07 -12.12 -8.41
CA TRP A 334 -12.55 -10.75 -8.35
C TRP A 334 -12.92 -10.12 -7.02
N GLU A 335 -12.13 -10.40 -6.00
CA GLU A 335 -12.32 -9.89 -4.64
C GLU A 335 -11.48 -8.64 -4.44
N ASN A 336 -12.05 -7.61 -3.80
CA ASN A 336 -11.33 -6.35 -3.51
C ASN A 336 -10.67 -5.72 -4.75
N ASN A 337 -11.28 -5.91 -5.92
CA ASN A 337 -10.78 -5.53 -7.24
C ASN A 337 -9.51 -6.24 -7.74
N HIS A 338 -9.16 -7.41 -7.23
CA HIS A 338 -8.02 -8.22 -7.68
C HIS A 338 -8.46 -9.63 -8.10
N PRO A 339 -7.78 -10.26 -9.07
CA PRO A 339 -8.07 -11.64 -9.45
C PRO A 339 -7.56 -12.60 -8.36
N ASN A 340 -8.39 -13.57 -8.01
CA ASN A 340 -8.08 -14.64 -7.08
C ASN A 340 -8.43 -15.99 -7.75
N PHE A 341 -7.43 -16.83 -7.94
CA PHE A 341 -7.56 -18.13 -8.59
C PHE A 341 -7.89 -19.18 -7.53
N SER A 342 -8.97 -19.92 -7.75
CA SER A 342 -9.34 -21.04 -6.89
C SER A 342 -8.28 -22.13 -6.90
N ALA A 343 -8.40 -23.08 -5.97
CA ALA A 343 -7.69 -24.36 -6.13
C ALA A 343 -8.04 -25.02 -7.48
N GLN A 344 -7.12 -25.86 -7.95
CA GLN A 344 -7.25 -26.60 -9.19
C GLN A 344 -8.52 -27.46 -9.22
N ILE A 345 -9.18 -27.46 -10.38
CA ILE A 345 -10.26 -28.37 -10.73
C ILE A 345 -9.68 -29.39 -11.69
N ASN A 346 -9.50 -30.60 -11.17
CA ASN A 346 -8.85 -31.70 -11.89
C ASN A 346 -9.86 -32.50 -12.73
N TYR A 347 -9.39 -32.97 -13.87
CA TYR A 347 -10.17 -33.71 -14.86
C TYR A 347 -9.48 -35.04 -15.22
N PRO A 348 -9.51 -36.05 -14.33
CA PRO A 348 -8.91 -37.36 -14.60
C PRO A 348 -9.52 -38.05 -15.83
N ASP A 349 -10.78 -37.74 -16.14
CA ASP A 349 -11.54 -38.32 -17.26
C ASP A 349 -11.65 -37.39 -18.48
N GLY A 350 -10.82 -36.34 -18.54
CA GLY A 350 -10.81 -35.34 -19.60
C GLY A 350 -11.60 -34.08 -19.28
N ALA A 351 -11.04 -32.92 -19.63
CA ALA A 351 -11.63 -31.63 -19.28
C ALA A 351 -12.78 -31.24 -20.22
N PRO A 352 -13.85 -30.62 -19.68
CA PRO A 352 -14.96 -30.16 -20.50
C PRO A 352 -14.50 -29.06 -21.45
N GLU A 353 -15.10 -28.94 -22.63
CA GLU A 353 -14.90 -27.73 -23.42
C GLU A 353 -15.51 -26.52 -22.70
N PHE A 354 -14.84 -25.37 -22.77
CA PHE A 354 -15.46 -24.09 -22.44
C PHE A 354 -16.67 -23.90 -23.38
N LYS A 355 -17.88 -24.19 -22.88
CA LYS A 355 -19.12 -24.13 -23.66
C LYS A 355 -19.35 -22.70 -24.14
N LYS A 356 -19.75 -22.55 -25.41
CA LYS A 356 -20.14 -21.26 -25.99
C LYS A 356 -21.53 -20.87 -25.47
N TYR A 357 -21.69 -19.68 -24.87
CA TYR A 357 -23.04 -19.16 -24.62
C TYR A 357 -23.66 -18.67 -25.94
N GLY A 358 -24.96 -18.93 -26.13
CA GLY A 358 -25.63 -18.85 -27.42
C GLY A 358 -25.80 -17.43 -27.97
N GLY A 359 -25.57 -17.30 -29.29
CA GLY A 359 -25.85 -16.09 -30.06
C GLY A 359 -24.81 -15.89 -31.17
N TYR A 360 -25.23 -15.26 -32.28
CA TYR A 360 -24.45 -14.99 -33.50
C TYR A 360 -23.25 -14.01 -33.32
N PHE A 361 -22.52 -14.08 -32.21
CA PHE A 361 -21.28 -13.34 -32.00
C PHE A 361 -20.11 -14.29 -32.22
N TYR A 362 -19.33 -14.04 -33.28
CA TYR A 362 -18.06 -14.73 -33.50
C TYR A 362 -17.16 -14.47 -32.28
N MET A 363 -16.77 -15.53 -31.56
CA MET A 363 -15.78 -15.45 -30.49
C MET A 363 -14.49 -14.86 -31.04
N GLY A 364 -14.11 -13.67 -30.56
CA GLY A 364 -12.74 -13.21 -30.62
C GLY A 364 -11.93 -13.93 -29.54
N GLY A 365 -10.64 -14.10 -29.78
CA GLY A 365 -9.71 -14.56 -28.77
C GLY A 365 -8.36 -13.96 -29.10
N LYS A 366 -7.72 -13.34 -28.11
CA LYS A 366 -6.36 -12.83 -28.31
C LYS A 366 -5.39 -13.98 -28.11
N ILE A 367 -4.48 -14.16 -29.07
CA ILE A 367 -3.24 -14.90 -28.83
C ILE A 367 -2.25 -13.89 -28.29
N ILE A 368 -1.91 -14.04 -27.02
CA ILE A 368 -1.02 -13.15 -26.29
C ILE A 368 0.37 -13.78 -26.31
N GLN A 369 1.38 -12.94 -26.55
CA GLN A 369 2.76 -13.35 -26.38
C GLN A 369 3.05 -13.49 -24.89
N GLY A 370 3.51 -14.68 -24.48
CA GLY A 370 3.88 -14.94 -23.10
C GLY A 370 4.98 -14.02 -22.59
N SER A 371 4.98 -13.76 -21.29
CA SER A 371 6.00 -12.96 -20.62
C SER A 371 7.37 -13.63 -20.68
N THR A 372 8.44 -12.86 -20.85
CA THR A 372 9.82 -13.34 -20.75
C THR A 372 10.22 -13.62 -19.30
N PRO A 373 11.30 -14.38 -19.04
CA PRO A 373 11.79 -14.58 -17.67
C PRO A 373 12.08 -13.28 -16.91
N GLU A 374 12.62 -12.26 -17.60
CA GLU A 374 12.85 -10.94 -17.02
C GLU A 374 11.55 -10.25 -16.62
N GLN A 375 10.50 -10.37 -17.43
CA GLN A 375 9.16 -9.82 -17.12
C GLN A 375 8.48 -10.61 -15.99
N ASN A 376 8.78 -11.90 -15.86
CA ASN A 376 8.26 -12.76 -14.81
C ASN A 376 9.00 -12.62 -13.47
N ARG A 377 10.17 -11.98 -13.44
CA ARG A 377 10.95 -11.79 -12.21
C ARG A 377 10.12 -11.18 -11.08
N PHE A 378 10.30 -11.67 -9.86
CA PHE A 378 9.74 -11.02 -8.67
C PHE A 378 10.58 -9.80 -8.31
N VAL A 379 9.96 -8.63 -8.23
CA VAL A 379 10.68 -7.38 -7.91
C VAL A 379 10.84 -7.18 -6.40
N SER A 380 10.03 -7.87 -5.59
CA SER A 380 10.10 -7.84 -4.13
C SER A 380 9.55 -9.13 -3.51
N ILE A 381 9.82 -9.33 -2.21
CA ILE A 381 9.19 -10.40 -1.43
C ILE A 381 7.66 -10.23 -1.42
N SER A 382 7.16 -9.00 -1.37
CA SER A 382 5.73 -8.73 -1.37
C SER A 382 5.05 -9.13 -2.68
N ASP A 383 5.73 -8.97 -3.83
CA ASP A 383 5.25 -9.44 -5.13
C ASP A 383 5.08 -10.97 -5.13
N PHE A 384 6.06 -11.71 -4.59
CA PHE A 384 5.93 -13.17 -4.40
C PHE A 384 4.76 -13.54 -3.48
N LYS A 385 4.65 -12.90 -2.31
CA LYS A 385 3.56 -13.18 -1.36
C LYS A 385 2.19 -12.93 -1.97
N TRP A 386 2.06 -11.85 -2.74
CA TRP A 386 0.82 -11.54 -3.45
C TRP A 386 0.48 -12.60 -4.50
N CYS A 387 1.47 -13.02 -5.30
CA CYS A 387 1.31 -14.13 -6.26
C CYS A 387 0.77 -15.40 -5.57
N MET A 388 1.35 -15.78 -4.43
CA MET A 388 0.89 -16.94 -3.64
C MET A 388 -0.51 -16.75 -3.05
N SER A 389 -0.85 -15.54 -2.59
CA SER A 389 -2.18 -15.25 -2.06
C SER A 389 -3.28 -15.32 -3.13
N CYS A 390 -2.92 -15.08 -4.39
CA CYS A 390 -3.81 -15.18 -5.54
C CYS A 390 -3.90 -16.60 -6.12
N GLY A 391 -3.26 -17.61 -5.50
CA GLY A 391 -3.24 -18.97 -6.02
C GLY A 391 -2.26 -19.19 -7.19
N GLY A 392 -1.27 -18.32 -7.33
CA GLY A 392 -0.34 -18.33 -8.46
C GLY A 392 0.52 -19.60 -8.51
N GLU A 393 0.70 -20.13 -9.72
CA GLU A 393 1.64 -21.20 -10.02
C GLU A 393 2.92 -20.59 -10.58
N VAL A 394 4.07 -21.12 -10.18
CA VAL A 394 5.39 -20.53 -10.50
C VAL A 394 6.38 -21.63 -10.85
N GLU A 395 7.14 -21.40 -11.91
CA GLU A 395 8.34 -22.15 -12.25
C GLU A 395 9.56 -21.24 -12.21
N PHE A 396 10.61 -21.64 -11.51
CA PHE A 396 11.86 -20.88 -11.48
C PHE A 396 13.09 -21.78 -11.45
N ASP A 397 14.22 -21.24 -11.91
CA ASP A 397 15.53 -21.84 -11.76
C ASP A 397 16.35 -21.10 -10.70
N TRP A 398 17.02 -21.88 -9.85
CA TRP A 398 18.06 -21.39 -8.97
C TRP A 398 19.24 -22.35 -8.96
N ALA A 399 20.44 -21.84 -9.25
CA ALA A 399 21.69 -22.61 -9.28
C ALA A 399 21.63 -23.86 -10.19
N GLY A 400 20.94 -23.77 -11.34
CA GLY A 400 20.80 -24.87 -12.30
C GLY A 400 19.81 -25.95 -11.88
N GLN A 401 19.00 -25.67 -10.85
CA GLN A 401 17.93 -26.54 -10.40
C GLN A 401 16.58 -25.85 -10.59
N LYS A 402 15.67 -26.56 -11.27
CA LYS A 402 14.32 -26.08 -11.56
C LYS A 402 13.35 -26.49 -10.45
N TYR A 403 12.56 -25.52 -10.00
CA TYR A 403 11.55 -25.67 -8.95
C TYR A 403 10.17 -25.33 -9.50
N GLY A 404 9.15 -25.98 -8.95
CA GLY A 404 7.75 -25.65 -9.14
C GLY A 404 7.10 -25.21 -7.82
N VAL A 405 6.23 -24.22 -7.89
CA VAL A 405 5.34 -23.77 -6.81
C VAL A 405 3.91 -23.81 -7.32
N SER A 406 3.01 -24.44 -6.57
CA SER A 406 1.58 -24.52 -6.89
C SER A 406 0.82 -24.66 -5.57
N HIS A 407 -0.48 -25.01 -5.63
CA HIS A 407 -1.33 -25.20 -4.48
C HIS A 407 -1.89 -26.62 -4.45
N MET A 408 -2.01 -27.20 -3.25
CA MET A 408 -2.66 -28.50 -3.07
C MET A 408 -3.28 -28.58 -1.69
N LYS A 409 -4.55 -29.00 -1.61
CA LYS A 409 -5.30 -29.14 -0.34
C LYS A 409 -5.27 -27.86 0.52
N GLY A 410 -5.39 -26.71 -0.12
CA GLY A 410 -5.38 -25.40 0.54
C GLY A 410 -4.02 -24.95 1.07
N LYS A 411 -2.92 -25.60 0.68
CA LYS A 411 -1.55 -25.25 1.06
C LYS A 411 -0.73 -24.87 -0.15
N ILE A 412 0.26 -23.99 0.05
CA ILE A 412 1.31 -23.75 -0.95
C ILE A 412 2.21 -24.98 -0.97
N ILE A 413 2.56 -25.45 -2.15
CA ILE A 413 3.50 -26.56 -2.32
C ILE A 413 4.72 -26.11 -3.11
N ILE A 414 5.91 -26.56 -2.68
CA ILE A 414 7.16 -26.36 -3.42
C ILE A 414 7.79 -27.73 -3.67
N TYR A 415 8.31 -27.95 -4.88
CA TYR A 415 8.92 -29.20 -5.29
C TYR A 415 10.01 -28.98 -6.35
N LEU A 416 10.88 -29.98 -6.52
CA LEU A 416 11.80 -30.06 -7.64
C LEU A 416 11.04 -30.50 -8.90
N TYR A 417 11.28 -29.80 -10.01
CA TYR A 417 10.56 -30.05 -11.26
C TYR A 417 10.73 -31.51 -11.72
N ASN A 418 9.63 -32.15 -12.16
CA ASN A 418 9.55 -33.57 -12.49
C ASN A 418 9.90 -34.55 -11.36
N GLN A 419 9.95 -34.09 -10.10
CA GLN A 419 10.25 -34.91 -8.93
C GLN A 419 9.15 -34.72 -7.86
N PRO A 420 7.92 -35.19 -8.11
CA PRO A 420 6.77 -34.95 -7.24
C PRO A 420 6.93 -35.55 -5.83
N ASP A 421 7.86 -36.48 -5.61
CA ASP A 421 8.17 -37.03 -4.29
C ASP A 421 8.91 -36.04 -3.38
N THR A 422 9.39 -34.92 -3.92
CA THR A 422 10.08 -33.87 -3.18
C THR A 422 9.14 -32.80 -2.62
N THR A 423 7.84 -32.91 -2.89
CA THR A 423 6.83 -31.91 -2.52
C THR A 423 6.80 -31.63 -1.01
N ARG A 424 6.96 -30.36 -0.65
CA ARG A 424 6.76 -29.81 0.69
C ARG A 424 5.53 -28.91 0.73
N TYR A 425 4.88 -28.84 1.89
CA TYR A 425 3.61 -28.13 2.08
C TYR A 425 3.78 -27.02 3.10
N PHE A 426 3.22 -25.85 2.79
CA PHE A 426 3.34 -24.62 3.57
C PHE A 426 1.95 -24.01 3.77
N SER A 427 1.68 -23.53 4.98
CA SER A 427 0.40 -22.89 5.30
C SER A 427 0.35 -21.44 4.84
N THR A 428 1.49 -20.75 4.87
CA THR A 428 1.61 -19.34 4.48
C THR A 428 2.75 -19.12 3.50
N ALA A 429 2.71 -17.98 2.79
CA ALA A 429 3.80 -17.57 1.92
C ALA A 429 5.10 -17.27 2.71
N ASP A 430 5.01 -16.85 3.97
CA ASP A 430 6.18 -16.71 4.85
C ASP A 430 6.84 -18.05 5.15
N ASP A 431 6.05 -19.09 5.44
CA ASP A 431 6.60 -20.44 5.63
C ASP A 431 7.27 -20.96 4.36
N ALA A 432 6.65 -20.69 3.20
CA ALA A 432 7.19 -21.07 1.90
C ALA A 432 8.53 -20.36 1.60
N LEU A 433 8.69 -19.12 2.03
CA LEU A 433 9.93 -18.35 1.87
C LEU A 433 11.11 -18.93 2.68
N GLU A 434 10.86 -19.71 3.73
CA GLU A 434 11.91 -20.41 4.47
C GLU A 434 12.37 -21.72 3.80
N TYR A 435 11.74 -22.12 2.69
CA TYR A 435 12.16 -23.30 1.94
C TYR A 435 13.58 -23.16 1.39
N MET A 436 14.36 -24.24 1.48
CA MET A 436 15.73 -24.27 0.97
C MET A 436 15.73 -24.60 -0.53
N VAL A 437 16.23 -23.66 -1.33
CA VAL A 437 16.54 -23.83 -2.75
C VAL A 437 18.05 -23.98 -2.91
N GLY A 438 18.52 -25.22 -3.11
CA GLY A 438 19.92 -25.57 -3.03
C GLY A 438 20.48 -25.30 -1.63
N LYS A 439 21.39 -24.32 -1.51
CA LYS A 439 22.02 -23.93 -0.23
C LYS A 439 21.44 -22.64 0.37
N ASN A 440 20.50 -21.98 -0.31
CA ASN A 440 19.95 -20.69 0.09
C ASN A 440 18.49 -20.84 0.52
N ARG A 441 18.02 -19.97 1.42
CA ARG A 441 16.59 -19.84 1.69
C ARG A 441 15.94 -19.07 0.54
N LEU A 442 14.73 -19.46 0.16
CA LEU A 442 13.98 -18.80 -0.90
C LEU A 442 13.82 -17.29 -0.63
N ARG A 443 13.59 -16.89 0.63
CA ARG A 443 13.53 -15.49 1.07
C ARG A 443 14.72 -14.65 0.62
N ASP A 444 15.92 -15.22 0.67
CA ASP A 444 17.17 -14.50 0.40
C ASP A 444 17.42 -14.34 -1.11
N VAL A 445 16.76 -15.15 -1.95
CA VAL A 445 17.07 -15.25 -3.39
C VAL A 445 15.86 -15.04 -4.29
N ILE A 446 14.63 -14.94 -3.77
CA ILE A 446 13.39 -14.90 -4.58
C ILE A 446 13.36 -13.76 -5.61
N THR A 447 14.01 -12.64 -5.34
CA THR A 447 14.12 -11.52 -6.29
C THR A 447 15.27 -11.67 -7.29
N GLN A 448 16.04 -12.75 -7.19
CA GLN A 448 17.22 -13.06 -8.01
C GLN A 448 17.06 -14.35 -8.82
N VAL A 449 16.11 -15.22 -8.46
CA VAL A 449 15.82 -16.44 -9.23
C VAL A 449 15.40 -16.09 -10.65
N MET A 450 15.73 -16.98 -11.59
CA MET A 450 15.22 -16.87 -12.94
C MET A 450 13.81 -17.46 -12.96
N VAL A 451 12.79 -16.60 -12.85
CA VAL A 451 11.39 -17.02 -12.93
C VAL A 451 11.10 -17.36 -14.39
N ILE A 452 10.97 -18.66 -14.68
CA ILE A 452 10.71 -19.16 -16.03
C ILE A 452 9.27 -18.85 -16.41
N ASP A 453 8.35 -19.10 -15.49
CA ASP A 453 6.93 -18.84 -15.67
C ASP A 453 6.26 -18.51 -14.34
N ARG A 454 5.24 -17.65 -14.38
CA ARG A 454 4.28 -17.49 -13.28
C ARG A 454 2.90 -17.06 -13.79
N THR A 455 1.86 -17.43 -13.06
CA THR A 455 0.46 -17.11 -13.44
C THR A 455 0.13 -15.63 -13.26
N ILE A 456 0.69 -14.94 -12.26
CA ILE A 456 0.36 -13.54 -11.93
C ILE A 456 1.54 -12.71 -11.37
#